data_AF-A0A504JGH1-F1
#
_entry.id   AF-A0A504JGH1-F1
#
_cell.length_a   1.000
_cell.length_b   1.000
_cell.length_c   1.000
_cell.angle_alpha   90.00
_cell.angle_beta   90.00
_cell.angle_gamma   90.00
#
_symmetry.space_group_name_H-M   'P 1'
#
loop_
_entity.id
_entity.type
_entity.pdbx_description
1 polymer ?
#
loop_
_entity_poly.entity_id
_entity_poly.type
_entity_poly.pdbx_seq_one_letter_code
_entity_poly.pdbx_strand_id
1 'polypeptide(L)'
;MKIKFLILIACVLCYVDFVAQCNDSIKSGEATFYGGVAGSEGGNCSLPVAVNDFMHCALNNTDYDESNACGACLEVTGSRGKTIVQVVDRCPECKPGDVDLTQQAFAKVANPIDGRVPITWKFVPCPLAANKTIKVNFKSGSSKYWTAIQFRDLKHAVSKMEYRKNNTWINVERKLFNFFIEPTGIESPMQLRITSVVGEELILNDIVINTSADFDSKVQFSTPPNCEEEGSITENQSFKNHIIPGRVEAEDFDKGGQGIAYKDSDTNNRGGQYRNEGVDIQNTQDTNGLFNVGWTNAGEWLTYTVEVNKSGIYDFILRTASIFNTSSLQLLVDGVTVSEEIMLPNTGNWQQYTDVVIPNVSLSQGKHKIRLNVIKPGMNLNYWSASLANSNSSKVNSNQTSTVTTGNEFKVYPNPTSSIVTLQGNTSHWRLQNIKGEILSEGKGNTIDLSLYPKGYYIIKIDDRTVKVVKE
;
A
#
# COMPACT_ATOMS: atom_id res chain seq x y z
N MET A 1 -20.38 71.31 -31.60
CA MET A 1 -19.36 70.42 -31.01
C MET A 1 -20.08 69.25 -30.34
N LYS A 2 -20.19 68.09 -31.02
CA LYS A 2 -20.92 66.92 -30.52
C LYS A 2 -19.93 65.98 -29.83
N ILE A 3 -20.05 65.83 -28.51
CA ILE A 3 -19.23 64.90 -27.70
C ILE A 3 -19.90 63.53 -27.75
N LYS A 4 -19.21 62.55 -28.33
CA LYS A 4 -19.59 61.12 -28.28
C LYS A 4 -19.14 60.55 -26.94
N PHE A 5 -20.07 60.04 -26.13
CA PHE A 5 -19.77 59.18 -25.00
C PHE A 5 -19.52 57.76 -25.51
N LEU A 6 -18.30 57.26 -25.32
CA LEU A 6 -17.91 55.89 -25.60
C LEU A 6 -18.21 55.06 -24.33
N ILE A 7 -19.22 54.19 -24.38
CA ILE A 7 -19.51 53.24 -23.30
C ILE A 7 -18.60 52.03 -23.51
N LEU A 8 -17.61 51.86 -22.64
CA LEU A 8 -16.75 50.69 -22.59
C LEU A 8 -17.51 49.56 -21.87
N ILE A 9 -18.03 48.59 -22.62
CA ILE A 9 -18.60 47.36 -22.06
C ILE A 9 -17.42 46.44 -21.74
N ALA A 10 -17.03 46.36 -20.46
CA ALA A 10 -16.12 45.34 -19.97
C ALA A 10 -16.85 43.98 -19.98
N CYS A 11 -16.56 43.18 -21.00
CA CYS A 11 -16.98 41.78 -21.07
C CYS A 11 -16.11 40.99 -20.07
N VAL A 12 -16.65 40.71 -18.89
CA VAL A 12 -16.03 39.80 -17.93
C VAL A 12 -16.20 38.38 -18.49
N LEU A 13 -15.17 37.88 -19.17
CA LEU A 13 -15.03 36.47 -19.48
C LEU A 13 -14.84 35.72 -18.16
N CYS A 14 -15.92 35.19 -17.60
CA CYS A 14 -15.83 34.18 -16.55
C CYS A 14 -15.20 32.92 -17.18
N TYR A 15 -13.89 32.76 -17.03
CA TYR A 15 -13.25 31.47 -17.19
C TYR A 15 -13.76 30.57 -16.07
N VAL A 16 -14.69 29.68 -16.39
CA VAL A 16 -14.95 28.52 -15.54
C VAL A 16 -13.85 27.53 -15.89
N ASP A 17 -12.78 27.52 -15.09
CA ASP A 17 -11.86 26.39 -15.11
C ASP A 17 -12.69 25.18 -14.68
N PHE A 18 -12.93 24.27 -15.63
CA PHE A 18 -13.52 22.98 -15.32
C PHE A 18 -12.49 22.22 -14.48
N VAL A 19 -12.65 22.28 -13.16
CA VAL A 19 -11.81 21.52 -12.23
C VAL A 19 -12.18 20.04 -12.42
N ALA A 20 -11.16 19.21 -12.65
CA ALA A 20 -11.37 17.78 -12.75
C ALA A 20 -12.01 17.26 -11.45
N GLN A 21 -13.15 16.59 -11.55
CA GLN A 21 -13.96 16.17 -10.41
C GLN A 21 -14.31 14.68 -10.51
N CYS A 22 -14.27 14.03 -9.36
CA CYS A 22 -14.52 12.61 -9.20
C CYS A 22 -15.98 12.30 -9.38
N ASN A 23 -16.25 11.17 -10.03
CA ASN A 23 -17.58 10.61 -10.01
C ASN A 23 -17.73 9.72 -8.76
N ASP A 24 -18.01 10.35 -7.62
CA ASP A 24 -18.24 9.64 -6.34
C ASP A 24 -19.66 9.07 -6.23
N SER A 25 -20.44 9.08 -7.32
CA SER A 25 -21.79 8.52 -7.30
C SER A 25 -21.72 7.01 -7.09
N ILE A 26 -22.15 6.58 -5.91
CA ILE A 26 -22.35 5.18 -5.61
C ILE A 26 -23.64 4.74 -6.31
N LYS A 27 -23.50 3.70 -7.13
CA LYS A 27 -24.60 3.00 -7.79
C LYS A 27 -24.90 1.71 -7.04
N SER A 28 -26.14 1.26 -7.14
CA SER A 28 -26.60 0.00 -6.57
C SER A 28 -27.22 -0.85 -7.67
N GLY A 29 -27.03 -2.16 -7.57
CA GLY A 29 -27.61 -3.13 -8.50
C GLY A 29 -27.29 -4.55 -8.06
N GLU A 30 -27.35 -5.49 -8.99
CA GLU A 30 -26.96 -6.87 -8.74
C GLU A 30 -25.69 -7.26 -9.50
N ALA A 31 -24.86 -8.08 -8.87
CA ALA A 31 -23.76 -8.76 -9.55
C ALA A 31 -24.21 -10.15 -10.01
N THR A 32 -23.79 -10.53 -11.21
CA THR A 32 -23.68 -11.93 -11.66
C THR A 32 -22.25 -12.22 -12.07
N PHE A 33 -21.99 -13.40 -12.63
CA PHE A 33 -20.70 -13.67 -13.24
C PHE A 33 -20.76 -14.45 -14.55
N TYR A 34 -19.73 -14.23 -15.37
CA TYR A 34 -19.48 -14.92 -16.63
C TYR A 34 -18.02 -15.39 -16.76
N GLY A 35 -17.70 -16.03 -17.90
CA GLY A 35 -16.36 -16.57 -18.17
C GLY A 35 -15.27 -15.53 -18.43
N GLY A 36 -15.61 -14.27 -18.68
CA GLY A 36 -14.62 -13.25 -19.03
C GLY A 36 -14.11 -13.34 -20.47
N VAL A 37 -13.15 -12.48 -20.80
CA VAL A 37 -12.49 -12.40 -22.12
C VAL A 37 -10.96 -12.48 -21.99
N ALA A 38 -10.46 -13.05 -20.89
CA ALA A 38 -9.04 -13.20 -20.61
C ALA A 38 -8.30 -13.89 -21.78
N GLY A 39 -7.16 -13.34 -22.18
CA GLY A 39 -6.37 -13.84 -23.31
C GLY A 39 -6.91 -13.43 -24.69
N SER A 40 -7.84 -12.48 -24.77
CA SER A 40 -8.42 -12.02 -26.02
C SER A 40 -8.65 -10.50 -26.04
N GLU A 41 -9.02 -9.99 -27.21
CA GLU A 41 -9.64 -8.66 -27.39
C GLU A 41 -11.17 -8.79 -27.59
N GLY A 42 -11.77 -9.87 -27.08
CA GLY A 42 -13.12 -10.32 -27.43
C GLY A 42 -14.26 -9.58 -26.74
N GLY A 43 -13.98 -8.78 -25.70
CA GLY A 43 -14.99 -7.96 -25.07
C GLY A 43 -15.44 -6.81 -25.97
N ASN A 44 -16.64 -6.28 -25.74
CA ASN A 44 -17.17 -5.20 -26.56
C ASN A 44 -16.25 -3.96 -26.57
N CYS A 45 -15.46 -3.71 -25.51
CA CYS A 45 -14.47 -2.63 -25.51
C CYS A 45 -13.26 -2.86 -26.42
N SER A 46 -13.12 -4.03 -27.04
CA SER A 46 -11.97 -4.39 -27.89
C SER A 46 -10.61 -4.12 -27.23
N LEU A 47 -10.54 -4.21 -25.90
CA LEU A 47 -9.32 -4.01 -25.12
C LEU A 47 -8.58 -5.34 -25.00
N PRO A 48 -7.24 -5.36 -25.11
CA PRO A 48 -6.48 -6.56 -24.85
C PRO A 48 -6.52 -6.92 -23.37
N VAL A 49 -7.05 -8.10 -23.06
CA VAL A 49 -7.07 -8.64 -21.69
C VAL A 49 -6.04 -9.76 -21.61
N ALA A 50 -5.11 -9.66 -20.65
CA ALA A 50 -4.07 -10.66 -20.48
C ALA A 50 -4.67 -12.04 -20.10
N VAL A 51 -3.99 -13.13 -20.46
CA VAL A 51 -4.46 -14.51 -20.18
C VAL A 51 -4.71 -14.76 -18.69
N ASN A 52 -4.00 -14.04 -17.83
CA ASN A 52 -4.10 -14.18 -16.37
C ASN A 52 -4.85 -13.02 -15.71
N ASP A 53 -5.45 -12.13 -16.50
CA ASP A 53 -6.28 -11.06 -15.96
C ASP A 53 -7.71 -11.58 -15.81
N PHE A 54 -8.10 -11.76 -14.55
CA PHE A 54 -9.42 -12.21 -14.14
C PHE A 54 -10.13 -11.18 -13.28
N MET A 55 -9.73 -9.90 -13.36
CA MET A 55 -10.30 -8.80 -12.59
C MET A 55 -10.95 -7.78 -13.52
N HIS A 56 -11.89 -8.26 -14.33
CA HIS A 56 -12.67 -7.45 -15.26
C HIS A 56 -14.16 -7.81 -15.22
N CYS A 57 -14.97 -6.95 -15.84
CA CYS A 57 -16.42 -7.06 -15.86
C CYS A 57 -17.05 -6.56 -17.17
N ALA A 58 -18.33 -6.87 -17.33
CA ALA A 58 -19.22 -6.30 -18.33
C ALA A 58 -20.27 -5.39 -17.67
N LEU A 59 -20.56 -4.25 -18.27
CA LEU A 59 -21.61 -3.33 -17.80
C LEU A 59 -22.87 -3.40 -18.67
N ASN A 60 -24.03 -3.14 -18.06
CA ASN A 60 -25.29 -2.98 -18.77
C ASN A 60 -25.26 -1.81 -19.78
N ASN A 61 -26.23 -1.74 -20.70
CA ASN A 61 -26.25 -0.72 -21.75
C ASN A 61 -26.20 0.73 -21.24
N THR A 62 -26.89 1.03 -20.14
CA THR A 62 -26.97 2.38 -19.59
C THR A 62 -25.63 2.78 -18.97
N ASP A 63 -25.03 1.89 -18.18
CA ASP A 63 -23.78 2.20 -17.46
C ASP A 63 -22.52 1.99 -18.30
N TYR A 64 -22.61 1.19 -19.37
CA TYR A 64 -21.58 1.12 -20.42
C TYR A 64 -21.47 2.44 -21.19
N ASP A 65 -22.55 3.23 -21.21
CA ASP A 65 -22.62 4.61 -21.71
C ASP A 65 -21.95 4.79 -23.09
N GLU A 66 -22.46 4.05 -24.07
CA GLU A 66 -21.93 4.08 -25.44
C GLU A 66 -20.41 3.87 -25.54
N SER A 67 -19.84 3.05 -24.65
CA SER A 67 -18.41 2.75 -24.47
C SER A 67 -17.55 3.85 -23.83
N ASN A 68 -18.17 4.88 -23.23
CA ASN A 68 -17.47 5.82 -22.37
C ASN A 68 -16.90 5.16 -21.12
N ALA A 69 -17.54 4.08 -20.64
CA ALA A 69 -17.03 3.31 -19.50
C ALA A 69 -15.85 2.39 -19.85
N CYS A 70 -15.53 2.19 -21.14
CA CYS A 70 -14.49 1.24 -21.52
C CYS A 70 -13.11 1.63 -20.99
N GLY A 71 -12.45 0.66 -20.36
CA GLY A 71 -11.16 0.84 -19.72
C GLY A 71 -11.22 1.53 -18.35
N ALA A 72 -12.40 1.99 -17.91
CA ALA A 72 -12.59 2.49 -16.55
C ALA A 72 -12.50 1.35 -15.53
N CYS A 73 -12.21 1.69 -14.27
CA CYS A 73 -12.22 0.74 -13.18
C CYS A 73 -13.36 1.03 -12.21
N LEU A 74 -13.97 -0.03 -11.69
CA LEU A 74 -15.04 0.02 -10.70
C LEU A 74 -14.51 -0.54 -9.38
N GLU A 75 -14.75 0.14 -8.27
CA GLU A 75 -14.74 -0.53 -6.96
C GLU A 75 -16.14 -1.11 -6.74
N VAL A 76 -16.22 -2.43 -6.63
CA VAL A 76 -17.46 -3.18 -6.39
C VAL A 76 -17.45 -3.72 -4.98
N THR A 77 -18.50 -3.45 -4.22
CA THR A 77 -18.69 -3.88 -2.83
C THR A 77 -19.86 -4.85 -2.75
N GLY A 78 -19.64 -6.00 -2.12
CA GLY A 78 -20.66 -7.00 -1.82
C GLY A 78 -20.53 -7.56 -0.40
N SER A 79 -21.26 -8.64 -0.12
CA SER A 79 -21.34 -9.23 1.22
C SER A 79 -20.03 -9.79 1.77
N ARG A 80 -19.05 -10.09 0.90
CA ARG A 80 -17.73 -10.63 1.30
C ARG A 80 -16.60 -9.61 1.29
N GLY A 81 -16.88 -8.37 0.92
CA GLY A 81 -15.90 -7.31 0.84
C GLY A 81 -15.96 -6.59 -0.51
N LYS A 82 -14.83 -5.97 -0.86
CA LYS A 82 -14.70 -5.11 -2.04
C LYS A 82 -13.60 -5.58 -2.98
N THR A 83 -13.75 -5.25 -4.26
CA THR A 83 -12.74 -5.55 -5.28
C THR A 83 -12.76 -4.51 -6.40
N ILE A 84 -11.62 -4.33 -7.08
CA ILE A 84 -11.53 -3.45 -8.24
C ILE A 84 -11.53 -4.29 -9.51
N VAL A 85 -12.38 -3.92 -10.46
CA VAL A 85 -12.48 -4.57 -11.78
C VAL A 85 -12.40 -3.55 -12.90
N GLN A 86 -11.78 -3.94 -14.03
CA GLN A 86 -11.80 -3.13 -15.24
C GLN A 86 -13.01 -3.43 -16.13
N VAL A 87 -13.64 -2.39 -16.68
CA VAL A 87 -14.72 -2.53 -17.66
C VAL A 87 -14.11 -2.84 -19.03
N VAL A 88 -14.30 -4.08 -19.50
CA VAL A 88 -13.77 -4.54 -20.79
C VAL A 88 -14.86 -5.01 -21.74
N ASP A 89 -16.10 -5.11 -21.27
CA ASP A 89 -17.18 -5.71 -22.02
C ASP A 89 -18.55 -5.06 -21.70
N ARG A 90 -19.57 -5.48 -22.45
CA ARG A 90 -20.96 -5.05 -22.31
C ARG A 90 -21.86 -6.25 -22.09
N CYS A 91 -22.79 -6.14 -21.16
CA CYS A 91 -23.87 -7.09 -20.89
C CYS A 91 -25.21 -6.48 -21.33
N PRO A 92 -25.65 -6.65 -22.59
CA PRO A 92 -26.85 -6.00 -23.09
C PRO A 92 -28.15 -6.38 -22.36
N GLU A 93 -28.19 -7.56 -21.74
CA GLU A 93 -29.33 -8.11 -20.99
C GLU A 93 -29.37 -7.66 -19.53
N CYS A 94 -28.28 -7.11 -19.00
CA CYS A 94 -28.19 -6.64 -17.62
C CYS A 94 -29.04 -5.37 -17.40
N LYS A 95 -29.58 -5.20 -16.20
CA LYS A 95 -30.36 -3.99 -15.84
C LYS A 95 -29.43 -2.83 -15.49
N PRO A 96 -29.89 -1.57 -15.56
CA PRO A 96 -29.15 -0.43 -15.00
C PRO A 96 -28.75 -0.69 -13.54
N GLY A 97 -27.49 -0.43 -13.21
CA GLY A 97 -26.86 -0.75 -11.93
C GLY A 97 -26.23 -2.15 -11.84
N ASP A 98 -26.61 -3.10 -12.69
CA ASP A 98 -26.05 -4.46 -12.67
C ASP A 98 -24.63 -4.49 -13.26
N VAL A 99 -23.78 -5.34 -12.68
CA VAL A 99 -22.40 -5.57 -13.10
C VAL A 99 -22.17 -7.07 -13.28
N ASP A 100 -21.80 -7.51 -14.48
CA ASP A 100 -21.49 -8.92 -14.73
C ASP A 100 -19.99 -9.16 -14.59
N LEU A 101 -19.59 -9.75 -13.46
CA LEU A 101 -18.19 -9.90 -13.06
C LEU A 101 -17.57 -11.15 -13.69
N THR A 102 -16.26 -11.20 -13.78
CA THR A 102 -15.57 -12.49 -13.88
C THR A 102 -15.83 -13.34 -12.64
N GLN A 103 -15.82 -14.68 -12.79
CA GLN A 103 -16.03 -15.60 -11.65
C GLN A 103 -15.08 -15.33 -10.47
N GLN A 104 -13.82 -14.98 -10.76
CA GLN A 104 -12.79 -14.67 -9.78
C GLN A 104 -13.09 -13.36 -9.05
N ALA A 105 -13.49 -12.30 -9.77
CA ALA A 105 -13.91 -11.05 -9.16
C ALA A 105 -15.20 -11.21 -8.34
N PHE A 106 -16.18 -11.97 -8.83
CA PHE A 106 -17.41 -12.29 -8.11
C PHE A 106 -17.12 -12.97 -6.77
N ALA A 107 -16.19 -13.94 -6.76
CA ALA A 107 -15.80 -14.64 -5.54
C ALA A 107 -15.15 -13.73 -4.47
N LYS A 108 -14.66 -12.53 -4.84
CA LYS A 108 -14.15 -11.53 -3.89
C LYS A 108 -15.27 -10.77 -3.18
N VAL A 109 -16.43 -10.62 -3.81
CA VAL A 109 -17.54 -9.80 -3.30
C VAL A 109 -18.72 -10.64 -2.82
N ALA A 110 -18.86 -11.90 -3.25
CA ALA A 110 -19.97 -12.78 -2.87
C ALA A 110 -19.62 -14.28 -2.89
N ASN A 111 -20.52 -15.12 -2.38
CA ASN A 111 -20.38 -16.58 -2.48
C ASN A 111 -20.82 -17.02 -3.88
N PRO A 112 -19.95 -17.68 -4.69
CA PRO A 112 -20.29 -18.09 -6.05
C PRO A 112 -21.56 -18.94 -6.18
N ILE A 113 -21.96 -19.67 -5.14
CA ILE A 113 -23.18 -20.49 -5.12
C ILE A 113 -24.45 -19.62 -5.21
N ASP A 114 -24.40 -18.38 -4.74
CA ASP A 114 -25.57 -17.50 -4.72
C ASP A 114 -25.95 -17.03 -6.14
N GLY A 115 -24.98 -17.03 -7.07
CA GLY A 115 -25.17 -16.75 -8.50
C GLY A 115 -25.49 -15.30 -8.86
N ARG A 116 -26.38 -14.65 -8.10
CA ARG A 116 -26.82 -13.27 -8.24
C ARG A 116 -26.96 -12.64 -6.86
N VAL A 117 -26.28 -11.52 -6.62
CA VAL A 117 -26.28 -10.86 -5.30
C VAL A 117 -26.40 -9.35 -5.41
N PRO A 118 -26.97 -8.66 -4.40
CA PRO A 118 -26.93 -7.21 -4.35
C PRO A 118 -25.48 -6.71 -4.16
N ILE A 119 -25.13 -5.65 -4.89
CA ILE A 119 -23.85 -4.94 -4.77
C ILE A 119 -24.06 -3.43 -4.80
N THR A 120 -23.05 -2.70 -4.33
CA THR A 120 -22.86 -1.29 -4.66
C THR A 120 -21.53 -1.11 -5.39
N TRP A 121 -21.41 -0.07 -6.19
CA TRP A 121 -20.17 0.21 -6.91
C TRP A 121 -20.05 1.68 -7.29
N LYS A 122 -18.82 2.11 -7.56
CA LYS A 122 -18.50 3.44 -8.08
C LYS A 122 -17.28 3.38 -8.99
N PHE A 123 -17.11 4.38 -9.84
CA PHE A 123 -15.91 4.52 -10.66
C PHE A 123 -14.74 4.95 -9.78
N VAL A 124 -13.59 4.32 -9.97
CA VAL A 124 -12.34 4.61 -9.25
C VAL A 124 -11.16 4.74 -10.22
N PRO A 125 -10.07 5.43 -9.84
CA PRO A 125 -8.86 5.44 -10.65
C PRO A 125 -8.31 4.01 -10.79
N CYS A 126 -7.92 3.63 -12.01
CA CYS A 126 -7.37 2.29 -12.24
C CYS A 126 -6.03 2.07 -11.49
N PRO A 127 -5.80 0.90 -10.89
CA PRO A 127 -4.58 0.59 -10.13
C PRO A 127 -3.42 0.23 -11.07
N LEU A 128 -2.91 1.22 -11.78
CA LEU A 128 -1.76 1.07 -12.67
C LEU A 128 -0.44 1.21 -11.89
N ALA A 129 0.60 0.49 -12.32
CA ALA A 129 1.96 0.72 -11.82
C ALA A 129 2.42 2.16 -12.12
N ALA A 130 3.23 2.75 -11.24
CA ALA A 130 3.60 4.18 -11.31
C ALA A 130 4.26 4.62 -12.63
N ASN A 131 4.86 3.69 -13.38
CA ASN A 131 5.53 3.96 -14.65
C ASN A 131 4.63 3.72 -15.89
N LYS A 132 3.35 3.37 -15.71
CA LYS A 132 2.43 3.10 -16.81
C LYS A 132 1.89 4.40 -17.42
N THR A 133 2.08 4.51 -18.72
CA THR A 133 1.69 5.66 -19.55
C THR A 133 0.63 5.25 -20.55
N ILE A 134 -0.18 6.21 -20.98
CA ILE A 134 -1.25 5.99 -21.95
C ILE A 134 -0.65 5.48 -23.26
N LYS A 135 -1.24 4.40 -23.77
CA LYS A 135 -0.90 3.86 -25.09
C LYS A 135 -1.94 4.30 -26.11
N VAL A 136 -1.46 4.71 -27.28
CA VAL A 136 -2.29 5.05 -28.43
C VAL A 136 -2.18 3.89 -29.43
N ASN A 137 -3.25 3.11 -29.54
CA ASN A 137 -3.34 1.99 -30.46
C ASN A 137 -4.08 2.43 -31.74
N PHE A 138 -3.53 2.08 -32.90
CA PHE A 138 -4.19 2.27 -34.18
C PHE A 138 -4.77 0.94 -34.66
N LYS A 139 -6.07 0.95 -34.99
CA LYS A 139 -6.71 -0.23 -35.58
C LYS A 139 -6.04 -0.56 -36.91
N SER A 140 -5.89 -1.85 -37.21
CA SER A 140 -5.48 -2.30 -38.54
C SER A 140 -6.35 -1.65 -39.63
N GLY A 141 -5.69 -1.14 -40.68
CA GLY A 141 -6.29 -0.32 -41.73
C GLY A 141 -6.18 1.20 -41.52
N SER A 142 -5.75 1.66 -40.34
CA SER A 142 -5.55 3.10 -40.09
C SER A 142 -4.47 3.70 -40.99
N SER A 143 -4.79 4.86 -41.56
CA SER A 143 -3.96 5.66 -42.45
C SER A 143 -4.40 7.14 -42.39
N LYS A 144 -3.76 8.00 -43.19
CA LYS A 144 -4.21 9.39 -43.35
C LYS A 144 -5.56 9.57 -44.06
N TYR A 145 -6.13 8.49 -44.61
CA TYR A 145 -7.42 8.51 -45.33
C TYR A 145 -8.57 7.92 -44.51
N TRP A 146 -8.25 7.20 -43.43
CA TRP A 146 -9.20 6.64 -42.47
C TRP A 146 -8.42 6.31 -41.21
N THR A 147 -8.83 6.82 -40.05
CA THR A 147 -8.06 6.62 -38.81
C THR A 147 -8.98 6.13 -37.71
N ALA A 148 -8.60 5.04 -37.04
CA ALA A 148 -9.29 4.54 -35.86
C ALA A 148 -8.30 4.36 -34.71
N ILE A 149 -8.57 5.03 -33.59
CA ILE A 149 -7.68 5.12 -32.43
C ILE A 149 -8.38 4.57 -31.17
N GLN A 150 -7.67 3.74 -30.43
CA GLN A 150 -8.06 3.29 -29.10
C GLN A 150 -6.98 3.70 -28.09
N PHE A 151 -7.39 4.10 -26.89
CA PHE A 151 -6.50 4.42 -25.79
C PHE A 151 -6.46 3.26 -24.79
N ARG A 152 -5.27 2.89 -24.30
CA ARG A 152 -5.05 1.79 -23.35
C ARG A 152 -4.16 2.27 -22.19
N ASP A 153 -4.05 1.43 -21.15
CA ASP A 153 -3.29 1.74 -19.92
C ASP A 153 -3.72 3.09 -19.29
N LEU A 154 -5.05 3.27 -19.12
CA LEU A 154 -5.65 4.52 -18.67
C LEU A 154 -5.86 4.55 -17.15
N LYS A 155 -5.41 5.60 -16.47
CA LYS A 155 -5.75 5.85 -15.05
C LYS A 155 -7.23 6.20 -14.89
N HIS A 156 -7.72 7.05 -15.79
CA HIS A 156 -9.12 7.43 -15.94
C HIS A 156 -9.53 7.20 -17.39
N ALA A 157 -10.72 6.63 -17.63
CA ALA A 157 -11.21 6.43 -18.99
C ALA A 157 -11.25 7.76 -19.75
N VAL A 158 -10.94 7.70 -21.05
CA VAL A 158 -11.16 8.84 -21.94
C VAL A 158 -12.66 9.02 -22.09
N SER A 159 -13.16 10.25 -22.13
CA SER A 159 -14.54 10.60 -22.52
C SER A 159 -14.57 11.18 -23.93
N LYS A 160 -13.55 11.97 -24.29
CA LYS A 160 -13.49 12.71 -25.56
C LYS A 160 -12.11 12.65 -26.19
N MET A 161 -12.06 12.61 -27.52
CA MET A 161 -10.85 12.74 -28.31
C MET A 161 -11.06 13.79 -29.39
N GLU A 162 -10.08 14.68 -29.55
CA GLU A 162 -9.98 15.65 -30.62
C GLU A 162 -8.61 15.55 -31.29
N TYR A 163 -8.54 15.93 -32.58
CA TYR A 163 -7.28 16.14 -33.27
C TYR A 163 -7.16 17.58 -33.77
N ARG A 164 -5.93 18.07 -33.90
CA ARG A 164 -5.69 19.43 -34.38
C ARG A 164 -5.60 19.48 -35.91
N LYS A 165 -6.41 20.35 -36.53
CA LYS A 165 -6.40 20.66 -37.96
C LYS A 165 -6.53 22.15 -38.17
N ASN A 166 -5.57 22.77 -38.86
CA ASN A 166 -5.57 24.22 -39.14
C ASN A 166 -5.79 25.10 -37.89
N ASN A 167 -5.12 24.76 -36.77
CA ASN A 167 -5.28 25.40 -35.46
C ASN A 167 -6.66 25.26 -34.79
N THR A 168 -7.53 24.39 -35.30
CA THR A 168 -8.81 24.06 -34.68
C THR A 168 -8.79 22.63 -34.16
N TRP A 169 -9.43 22.40 -33.01
CA TRP A 169 -9.68 21.07 -32.48
C TRP A 169 -10.95 20.49 -33.10
N ILE A 170 -10.81 19.31 -33.71
CA ILE A 170 -11.91 18.58 -34.35
C ILE A 170 -12.24 17.37 -33.50
N ASN A 171 -13.49 17.27 -33.04
CA ASN A 171 -13.97 16.15 -32.24
C ASN A 171 -14.08 14.88 -33.09
N VAL A 172 -13.60 13.76 -32.55
CA VAL A 172 -13.71 12.45 -33.17
C VAL A 172 -14.78 11.65 -32.42
N GLU A 173 -15.68 11.00 -33.17
CA GLU A 173 -16.74 10.20 -32.58
C GLU A 173 -16.20 8.85 -32.08
N ARG A 174 -16.55 8.49 -30.85
CA ARG A 174 -16.31 7.15 -30.30
C ARG A 174 -17.39 6.19 -30.81
N LYS A 175 -16.98 4.99 -31.23
CA LYS A 175 -17.89 3.89 -31.56
C LYS A 175 -18.06 2.95 -30.37
N LEU A 176 -19.18 2.23 -30.34
CA LEU A 176 -19.56 1.29 -29.28
C LEU A 176 -18.50 0.24 -28.89
N PHE A 177 -17.51 0.02 -29.75
CA PHE A 177 -16.40 -0.90 -29.50
C PHE A 177 -15.10 -0.19 -29.06
N ASN A 178 -15.22 1.01 -28.49
CA ASN A 178 -14.13 1.80 -27.89
C ASN A 178 -13.02 2.24 -28.85
N PHE A 179 -13.38 2.51 -30.12
CA PHE A 179 -12.49 3.19 -31.06
C PHE A 179 -13.07 4.55 -31.43
N PHE A 180 -12.22 5.57 -31.43
CA PHE A 180 -12.49 6.86 -32.03
C PHE A 180 -12.18 6.81 -33.52
N ILE A 181 -13.16 7.11 -34.37
CA ILE A 181 -13.00 6.96 -35.82
C ILE A 181 -13.19 8.28 -36.53
N GLU A 182 -12.18 8.69 -37.30
CA GLU A 182 -12.23 9.79 -38.28
C GLU A 182 -12.27 9.17 -39.68
N PRO A 183 -13.46 9.13 -40.33
CA PRO A 183 -13.64 8.48 -41.62
C PRO A 183 -12.83 9.08 -42.76
N THR A 184 -12.44 10.36 -42.65
CA THR A 184 -11.61 11.05 -43.65
C THR A 184 -10.11 10.96 -43.38
N GLY A 185 -9.74 10.33 -42.27
CA GLY A 185 -8.38 10.17 -41.78
C GLY A 185 -7.77 11.43 -41.16
N ILE A 186 -6.69 11.21 -40.41
CA ILE A 186 -5.92 12.24 -39.71
C ILE A 186 -4.49 12.20 -40.27
N GLU A 187 -3.95 13.36 -40.65
CA GLU A 187 -2.56 13.44 -41.10
C GLU A 187 -1.58 13.09 -39.97
N SER A 188 -0.50 12.41 -40.32
CA SER A 188 0.53 11.98 -39.38
C SER A 188 1.85 12.69 -39.69
N PRO A 189 2.61 13.18 -38.67
CA PRO A 189 2.32 13.11 -37.24
C PRO A 189 1.15 14.00 -36.81
N MET A 190 0.36 13.54 -35.85
CA MET A 190 -0.82 14.25 -35.34
C MET A 190 -0.63 14.78 -33.93
N GLN A 191 -1.35 15.85 -33.62
CA GLN A 191 -1.56 16.30 -32.25
C GLN A 191 -2.98 15.91 -31.82
N LEU A 192 -3.09 15.21 -30.70
CA LEU A 192 -4.35 14.79 -30.11
C LEU A 192 -4.62 15.55 -28.82
N ARG A 193 -5.88 15.86 -28.55
CA ARG A 193 -6.35 16.25 -27.23
C ARG A 193 -7.32 15.20 -26.73
N ILE A 194 -7.05 14.66 -25.55
CA ILE A 194 -7.93 13.70 -24.89
C ILE A 194 -8.46 14.30 -23.61
N THR A 195 -9.75 14.11 -23.34
CA THR A 195 -10.39 14.50 -22.09
C THR A 195 -10.77 13.22 -21.34
N SER A 196 -10.45 13.14 -20.05
CA SER A 196 -10.88 12.03 -19.20
C SER A 196 -12.35 12.17 -18.78
N VAL A 197 -12.93 11.09 -18.25
CA VAL A 197 -14.27 11.10 -17.64
C VAL A 197 -14.36 11.98 -16.38
N VAL A 198 -13.22 12.35 -15.79
CA VAL A 198 -13.16 13.30 -14.66
C VAL A 198 -12.87 14.74 -15.12
N GLY A 199 -12.71 14.99 -16.42
CA GLY A 199 -12.58 16.34 -16.99
C GLY A 199 -11.15 16.84 -17.23
N GLU A 200 -10.12 16.08 -16.86
CA GLU A 200 -8.73 16.43 -17.18
C GLU A 200 -8.46 16.32 -18.70
N GLU A 201 -7.84 17.35 -19.28
CA GLU A 201 -7.38 17.36 -20.66
C GLU A 201 -5.86 17.13 -20.76
N LEU A 202 -5.45 16.24 -21.67
CA LEU A 202 -4.05 16.06 -22.06
C LEU A 202 -3.87 16.32 -23.56
N ILE A 203 -2.75 16.95 -23.91
CA ILE A 203 -2.32 17.13 -25.31
C ILE A 203 -1.18 16.15 -25.60
N LEU A 204 -1.41 15.25 -26.55
CA LEU A 204 -0.43 14.29 -27.04
C LEU A 204 0.16 14.80 -28.36
N ASN A 205 1.49 14.90 -28.43
CA ASN A 205 2.19 15.46 -29.58
C ASN A 205 2.87 14.37 -30.40
N ASP A 206 3.17 14.69 -31.66
CA ASP A 206 4.01 13.91 -32.55
C ASP A 206 3.57 12.44 -32.69
N ILE A 207 2.26 12.19 -32.64
CA ILE A 207 1.70 10.85 -32.72
C ILE A 207 1.80 10.35 -34.16
N VAL A 208 2.61 9.31 -34.36
CA VAL A 208 2.79 8.67 -35.66
C VAL A 208 1.87 7.46 -35.77
N ILE A 209 1.16 7.32 -36.90
CA ILE A 209 0.32 6.16 -37.18
C ILE A 209 1.20 4.91 -37.25
N ASN A 210 0.95 3.95 -36.36
CA ASN A 210 1.59 2.64 -36.38
C ASN A 210 0.55 1.56 -36.05
N THR A 211 0.22 0.72 -37.03
CA THR A 211 -0.77 -0.36 -36.87
C THR A 211 -0.16 -1.67 -36.38
N SER A 212 1.16 -1.74 -36.22
CA SER A 212 1.88 -2.92 -35.75
C SER A 212 2.30 -2.85 -34.29
N ALA A 213 2.27 -1.66 -33.68
CA ALA A 213 2.61 -1.47 -32.27
C ALA A 213 1.94 -0.22 -31.70
N ASP A 214 1.69 -0.25 -30.40
CA ASP A 214 1.16 0.89 -29.66
C ASP A 214 2.19 2.02 -29.59
N PHE A 215 1.73 3.26 -29.78
CA PHE A 215 2.52 4.46 -29.50
C PHE A 215 2.48 4.77 -28.01
N ASP A 216 3.64 5.00 -27.39
CA ASP A 216 3.74 5.36 -25.98
C ASP A 216 3.73 6.88 -25.80
N SER A 217 2.64 7.42 -25.24
CA SER A 217 2.46 8.86 -25.05
C SER A 217 3.39 9.50 -24.02
N LYS A 218 4.05 8.71 -23.17
CA LYS A 218 4.88 9.17 -22.05
C LYS A 218 4.14 9.98 -20.97
N VAL A 219 2.82 10.08 -21.04
CA VAL A 219 1.99 10.80 -20.06
C VAL A 219 0.89 9.89 -19.52
N GLN A 220 0.28 10.32 -18.42
CA GLN A 220 -0.86 9.66 -17.79
C GLN A 220 -1.78 10.74 -17.20
N PHE A 221 -3.07 10.48 -17.14
CA PHE A 221 -4.00 11.35 -16.41
C PHE A 221 -3.60 11.39 -14.93
N SER A 222 -3.66 12.58 -14.35
CA SER A 222 -3.58 12.76 -12.90
C SER A 222 -4.84 12.22 -12.22
N THR A 223 -4.72 11.94 -10.92
CA THR A 223 -5.90 11.70 -10.07
C THR A 223 -6.15 12.99 -9.32
N PRO A 224 -7.32 13.64 -9.48
CA PRO A 224 -7.65 14.84 -8.71
C PRO A 224 -7.54 14.57 -7.20
N PRO A 225 -7.10 15.53 -6.37
CA PRO A 225 -6.86 15.30 -4.93
C PRO A 225 -8.08 14.81 -4.14
N ASN A 226 -9.29 15.05 -4.66
CA ASN A 226 -10.56 14.57 -4.09
C ASN A 226 -10.99 13.19 -4.63
N CYS A 227 -10.26 12.62 -5.61
CA CYS A 227 -10.55 11.31 -6.23
C CYS A 227 -9.66 10.21 -5.67
N GLU A 228 -8.74 10.59 -4.79
CA GLU A 228 -8.04 9.68 -3.93
C GLU A 228 -9.05 9.23 -2.88
N GLU A 229 -9.52 7.98 -3.00
CA GLU A 229 -10.03 7.31 -1.81
C GLU A 229 -8.95 7.33 -0.74
N GLU A 230 -9.37 7.59 0.49
CA GLU A 230 -8.70 7.06 1.67
C GLU A 230 -8.50 5.55 1.47
N GLY A 231 -7.36 5.12 0.92
CA GLY A 231 -7.02 3.69 0.89
C GLY A 231 -6.41 3.07 -0.37
N SER A 232 -5.81 3.81 -1.30
CA SER A 232 -4.87 3.21 -2.29
C SER A 232 -3.42 3.65 -2.03
N ILE A 233 -2.95 3.43 -0.81
CA ILE A 233 -1.54 3.60 -0.50
C ILE A 233 -0.88 2.23 -0.73
N THR A 234 -0.34 2.02 -1.92
CA THR A 234 0.43 0.81 -2.26
C THR A 234 1.77 0.75 -1.52
N GLU A 235 2.08 1.78 -0.74
CA GLU A 235 3.25 1.86 0.10
C GLU A 235 2.83 2.21 1.52
N ASN A 236 3.52 1.62 2.50
CA ASN A 236 3.38 2.02 3.89
C ASN A 236 3.88 3.48 4.03
N GLN A 237 3.00 4.37 4.47
CA GLN A 237 3.26 5.79 4.68
C GLN A 237 3.00 6.17 6.14
N SER A 238 3.84 7.04 6.69
CA SER A 238 3.68 7.56 8.06
C SER A 238 2.30 8.20 8.26
N PHE A 239 1.57 7.78 9.30
CA PHE A 239 0.26 8.37 9.65
C PHE A 239 0.41 9.71 10.39
N LYS A 240 1.33 9.75 11.35
CA LYS A 240 1.77 10.96 12.04
C LYS A 240 3.29 10.99 12.09
N ASN A 241 3.83 12.21 12.14
CA ASN A 241 5.26 12.40 12.31
C ASN A 241 5.69 11.99 13.72
N HIS A 242 6.24 10.78 13.83
CA HIS A 242 6.74 10.20 15.07
C HIS A 242 8.24 10.45 15.20
N ILE A 243 8.66 11.03 16.32
CA ILE A 243 10.07 11.37 16.55
C ILE A 243 10.58 10.57 17.75
N ILE A 244 11.73 9.92 17.58
CA ILE A 244 12.39 9.10 18.62
C ILE A 244 13.74 9.75 19.01
N PRO A 245 14.06 9.96 20.31
CA PRO A 245 13.30 9.57 21.51
C PRO A 245 11.93 10.24 21.65
N GLY A 246 10.92 9.47 22.06
CA GLY A 246 9.55 9.96 22.17
C GLY A 246 8.52 8.85 22.37
N ARG A 247 7.25 9.25 22.49
CA ARG A 247 6.07 8.38 22.61
C ARG A 247 5.31 8.35 21.28
N VAL A 248 4.74 7.19 20.97
CA VAL A 248 3.92 6.90 19.80
C VAL A 248 2.66 6.17 20.27
N GLU A 249 1.48 6.71 19.96
CA GLU A 249 0.20 6.06 20.28
C GLU A 249 0.02 4.79 19.45
N ALA A 250 -0.62 3.77 20.01
CA ALA A 250 -0.80 2.50 19.33
C ALA A 250 -1.71 2.65 18.10
N GLU A 251 -2.74 3.49 18.21
CA GLU A 251 -3.69 3.83 17.16
C GLU A 251 -3.09 4.71 16.04
N ASP A 252 -1.89 5.25 16.24
CA ASP A 252 -1.16 6.08 15.27
C ASP A 252 -0.23 5.26 14.36
N PHE A 253 -0.59 4.00 14.08
CA PHE A 253 0.10 3.16 13.10
C PHE A 253 0.02 3.76 11.69
N ASP A 254 0.92 3.36 10.81
CA ASP A 254 1.06 3.90 9.45
C ASP A 254 -0.24 3.79 8.63
N LYS A 255 -0.31 4.57 7.56
CA LYS A 255 -1.31 4.41 6.50
C LYS A 255 -0.77 3.43 5.45
N GLY A 256 -1.67 2.68 4.81
CA GLY A 256 -1.30 1.59 3.90
C GLY A 256 -2.36 0.51 3.80
N GLY A 257 -3.23 0.42 4.80
CA GLY A 257 -4.24 -0.62 4.86
C GLY A 257 -3.69 -2.01 5.18
N GLN A 258 -4.59 -2.98 5.08
CA GLN A 258 -4.37 -4.39 5.38
C GLN A 258 -3.22 -4.99 4.55
N GLY A 259 -2.29 -5.67 5.22
CA GLY A 259 -1.12 -6.31 4.61
C GLY A 259 0.04 -5.35 4.32
N ILE A 260 -0.13 -4.03 4.48
CA ILE A 260 0.90 -3.02 4.21
C ILE A 260 1.30 -2.26 5.49
N ALA A 261 0.35 -1.60 6.15
CA ALA A 261 0.59 -0.84 7.37
C ALA A 261 0.20 -1.59 8.65
N TYR A 262 -0.82 -2.44 8.54
CA TYR A 262 -1.21 -3.37 9.60
C TYR A 262 -1.63 -4.71 9.00
N LYS A 263 -1.76 -5.73 9.85
CA LYS A 263 -2.54 -6.93 9.57
C LYS A 263 -3.51 -7.16 10.71
N ASP A 264 -4.78 -7.17 10.39
CA ASP A 264 -5.87 -7.60 11.27
C ASP A 264 -6.46 -8.91 10.76
N SER A 265 -6.91 -9.80 11.64
CA SER A 265 -7.53 -11.07 11.21
C SER A 265 -8.98 -10.91 10.74
N ASP A 266 -9.60 -9.78 11.05
CA ASP A 266 -10.87 -9.37 10.48
C ASP A 266 -10.81 -7.95 9.88
N THR A 267 -11.92 -7.47 9.33
CA THR A 267 -11.98 -6.17 8.64
C THR A 267 -12.71 -5.10 9.42
N ASN A 268 -13.21 -5.43 10.62
CA ASN A 268 -14.08 -4.57 11.40
C ASN A 268 -13.30 -4.02 12.60
N ASN A 269 -13.16 -2.71 12.70
CA ASN A 269 -12.79 -2.09 13.97
C ASN A 269 -13.93 -2.26 14.99
N ARG A 270 -13.85 -3.27 15.85
CA ARG A 270 -14.84 -3.65 16.85
C ARG A 270 -15.10 -2.57 17.89
N GLY A 271 -14.09 -1.77 18.22
CA GLY A 271 -14.25 -0.62 19.11
C GLY A 271 -14.83 0.61 18.40
N GLY A 272 -14.72 0.67 17.08
CA GLY A 272 -15.30 1.71 16.23
C GLY A 272 -14.77 3.11 16.51
N GLN A 273 -13.59 3.24 17.14
CA GLN A 273 -13.00 4.53 17.49
C GLN A 273 -11.81 4.89 16.60
N TYR A 274 -11.50 6.18 16.56
CA TYR A 274 -10.32 6.81 15.97
C TYR A 274 -10.14 6.68 14.45
N ARG A 275 -10.21 5.46 13.88
CA ARG A 275 -9.98 5.17 12.46
C ARG A 275 -11.09 4.31 11.88
N ASN A 276 -11.39 4.55 10.60
CA ASN A 276 -12.30 3.75 9.79
C ASN A 276 -11.54 2.69 8.97
N GLU A 277 -10.67 1.94 9.64
CA GLU A 277 -9.88 0.84 9.08
C GLU A 277 -10.10 -0.44 9.90
N GLY A 278 -9.47 -1.56 9.55
CA GLY A 278 -9.73 -2.86 10.17
C GLY A 278 -9.17 -3.07 11.58
N VAL A 279 -8.24 -2.22 12.05
CA VAL A 279 -7.63 -2.38 13.37
C VAL A 279 -8.64 -2.06 14.48
N ASP A 280 -8.74 -2.96 15.46
CA ASP A 280 -9.60 -2.83 16.62
C ASP A 280 -9.14 -1.75 17.61
N ILE A 281 -9.83 -0.59 17.63
CA ILE A 281 -9.50 0.59 18.45
C ILE A 281 -10.70 1.00 19.31
N GLN A 282 -10.48 1.12 20.61
CA GLN A 282 -11.48 1.57 21.60
C GLN A 282 -10.97 2.72 22.46
N ASN A 283 -11.87 3.37 23.20
CA ASN A 283 -11.47 4.33 24.23
C ASN A 283 -10.70 3.64 25.35
N THR A 284 -9.60 4.24 25.81
CA THR A 284 -8.83 3.76 26.96
C THR A 284 -9.31 4.41 28.26
N GLN A 285 -9.18 3.69 29.37
CA GLN A 285 -9.34 4.26 30.72
C GLN A 285 -7.99 4.55 31.39
N ASP A 286 -6.88 4.35 30.67
CA ASP A 286 -5.56 4.71 31.19
C ASP A 286 -5.46 6.23 31.36
N THR A 287 -4.69 6.65 32.37
CA THR A 287 -4.54 8.08 32.73
C THR A 287 -3.84 8.92 31.66
N ASN A 288 -3.16 8.28 30.71
CA ASN A 288 -2.36 8.94 29.69
C ASN A 288 -2.67 8.35 28.30
N GLY A 289 -3.83 8.66 27.73
CA GLY A 289 -4.23 8.26 26.38
C GLY A 289 -5.72 8.53 26.15
N LEU A 290 -6.14 8.52 24.88
CA LEU A 290 -7.57 8.60 24.53
C LEU A 290 -8.08 7.26 24.00
N PHE A 291 -7.24 6.52 23.29
CA PHE A 291 -7.59 5.23 22.71
C PHE A 291 -6.55 4.17 23.04
N ASN A 292 -6.89 2.91 22.76
CA ASN A 292 -5.95 1.80 22.73
C ASN A 292 -6.34 0.84 21.61
N VAL A 293 -5.35 0.11 21.09
CA VAL A 293 -5.59 -1.06 20.23
C VAL A 293 -5.93 -2.25 21.12
N GLY A 294 -6.89 -3.08 20.73
CA GLY A 294 -7.35 -4.25 21.49
C GLY A 294 -7.74 -5.42 20.61
N TRP A 295 -8.41 -6.42 21.19
CA TRP A 295 -8.93 -7.62 20.50
C TRP A 295 -7.93 -8.37 19.60
N THR A 296 -6.63 -8.19 19.88
CA THR A 296 -5.54 -8.70 19.05
C THR A 296 -5.54 -10.23 18.92
N ASN A 297 -5.28 -10.74 17.73
CA ASN A 297 -5.11 -12.15 17.42
C ASN A 297 -3.66 -12.50 17.05
N ALA A 298 -3.30 -13.78 17.17
CA ALA A 298 -1.99 -14.27 16.78
C ALA A 298 -1.73 -14.01 15.29
N GLY A 299 -0.56 -13.44 14.97
CA GLY A 299 -0.12 -13.12 13.62
C GLY A 299 -0.66 -11.80 13.06
N GLU A 300 -1.34 -11.00 13.87
CA GLU A 300 -1.64 -9.59 13.59
C GLU A 300 -0.44 -8.69 13.87
N TRP A 301 -0.37 -7.54 13.22
CA TRP A 301 0.75 -6.61 13.43
C TRP A 301 0.41 -5.17 13.07
N LEU A 302 1.14 -4.24 13.67
CA LEU A 302 1.07 -2.79 13.39
C LEU A 302 2.46 -2.28 13.03
N THR A 303 2.57 -1.43 12.00
CA THR A 303 3.84 -0.78 11.60
C THR A 303 3.75 0.74 11.81
N TYR A 304 4.85 1.33 12.24
CA TYR A 304 5.01 2.76 12.51
C TYR A 304 6.29 3.26 11.85
N THR A 305 6.21 4.33 11.07
CA THR A 305 7.36 5.02 10.51
C THR A 305 7.77 6.15 11.44
N VAL A 306 9.02 6.13 11.90
CA VAL A 306 9.58 7.10 12.83
C VAL A 306 10.85 7.76 12.31
N GLU A 307 11.09 8.99 12.74
CA GLU A 307 12.36 9.70 12.56
C GLU A 307 13.17 9.60 13.86
N VAL A 308 14.30 8.90 13.81
CA VAL A 308 15.23 8.78 14.93
C VAL A 308 16.20 9.96 14.89
N ASN A 309 16.12 10.83 15.89
CA ASN A 309 16.94 12.04 15.95
C ASN A 309 18.43 11.78 16.18
N LYS A 310 18.79 10.64 16.78
CA LYS A 310 20.17 10.34 17.18
C LYS A 310 20.44 8.83 17.16
N SER A 311 21.53 8.40 16.53
CA SER A 311 21.97 7.01 16.61
C SER A 311 22.27 6.63 18.07
N GLY A 312 21.84 5.45 18.51
CA GLY A 312 22.09 4.99 19.87
C GLY A 312 21.39 3.68 20.22
N ILE A 313 21.57 3.28 21.47
CA ILE A 313 20.84 2.17 22.08
C ILE A 313 19.62 2.74 22.79
N TYR A 314 18.46 2.15 22.53
CA TYR A 314 17.18 2.61 23.01
C TYR A 314 16.50 1.53 23.86
N ASP A 315 15.87 1.97 24.94
CA ASP A 315 14.91 1.17 25.68
C ASP A 315 13.51 1.54 25.17
N PHE A 316 12.81 0.54 24.63
CA PHE A 316 11.40 0.67 24.25
C PHE A 316 10.54 0.31 25.46
N ILE A 317 9.46 1.06 25.66
CA ILE A 317 8.49 0.83 26.73
C ILE A 317 7.12 0.71 26.09
N LEU A 318 6.48 -0.44 26.24
CA LEU A 318 5.11 -0.69 25.79
C LEU A 318 4.15 -0.54 26.96
N ARG A 319 3.11 0.29 26.82
CA ARG A 319 2.02 0.42 27.79
C ARG A 319 0.92 -0.57 27.44
N THR A 320 0.85 -1.67 28.16
CA THR A 320 -0.02 -2.81 27.80
C THR A 320 -0.92 -3.26 28.95
N ALA A 321 -2.04 -3.90 28.61
CA ALA A 321 -2.93 -4.58 29.54
C ALA A 321 -3.33 -5.95 28.98
N SER A 322 -3.47 -6.94 29.85
CA SER A 322 -3.96 -8.28 29.47
C SER A 322 -4.53 -8.98 30.70
N ILE A 323 -5.54 -9.83 30.51
CA ILE A 323 -6.03 -10.74 31.55
C ILE A 323 -5.39 -12.14 31.45
N PHE A 324 -4.52 -12.36 30.46
CA PHE A 324 -3.90 -13.64 30.18
C PHE A 324 -2.42 -13.63 30.61
N ASN A 325 -1.92 -14.79 31.04
CA ASN A 325 -0.49 -15.00 31.32
C ASN A 325 0.31 -15.39 30.07
N THR A 326 -0.36 -15.51 28.93
CA THR A 326 0.19 -16.08 27.70
C THR A 326 0.36 -15.06 26.59
N SER A 327 -0.20 -13.86 26.70
CA SER A 327 -0.15 -12.85 25.64
C SER A 327 1.29 -12.41 25.39
N SER A 328 1.65 -12.28 24.12
CA SER A 328 3.03 -11.96 23.75
C SER A 328 3.14 -11.33 22.37
N LEU A 329 4.21 -10.57 22.17
CA LEU A 329 4.50 -9.90 20.91
C LEU A 329 6.01 -9.92 20.60
N GLN A 330 6.38 -9.47 19.41
CA GLN A 330 7.75 -9.23 18.99
C GLN A 330 7.90 -7.82 18.40
N LEU A 331 9.07 -7.23 18.60
CA LEU A 331 9.47 -5.96 18.02
C LEU A 331 10.38 -6.21 16.82
N LEU A 332 10.06 -5.56 15.70
CA LEU A 332 10.88 -5.53 14.50
C LEU A 332 11.29 -4.08 14.17
N VAL A 333 12.51 -3.91 13.66
CA VAL A 333 13.01 -2.66 13.08
C VAL A 333 13.42 -2.95 11.64
N ASP A 334 12.86 -2.20 10.69
CA ASP A 334 13.10 -2.33 9.24
C ASP A 334 12.91 -3.76 8.71
N GLY A 335 11.91 -4.46 9.26
CA GLY A 335 11.59 -5.83 8.90
C GLY A 335 12.46 -6.91 9.57
N VAL A 336 13.41 -6.51 10.41
CA VAL A 336 14.27 -7.43 11.18
C VAL A 336 13.77 -7.53 12.62
N THR A 337 13.56 -8.74 13.13
CA THR A 337 13.22 -8.96 14.54
C THR A 337 14.38 -8.58 15.45
N VAL A 338 14.14 -7.65 16.38
CA VAL A 338 15.16 -7.10 17.30
C VAL A 338 14.91 -7.48 18.77
N SER A 339 13.82 -8.18 19.07
CA SER A 339 13.52 -8.71 20.40
C SER A 339 13.31 -10.23 20.37
N GLU A 340 13.51 -10.89 21.51
CA GLU A 340 12.90 -12.21 21.75
C GLU A 340 11.35 -12.07 21.81
N GLU A 341 10.61 -13.17 21.99
CA GLU A 341 9.18 -13.11 22.28
C GLU A 341 8.96 -12.41 23.64
N ILE A 342 8.28 -11.27 23.61
CA ILE A 342 8.02 -10.43 24.78
C ILE A 342 6.71 -10.89 25.41
N MET A 343 6.81 -11.54 26.56
CA MET A 343 5.66 -11.95 27.36
C MET A 343 5.05 -10.72 28.05
N LEU A 344 3.75 -10.55 27.90
CA LEU A 344 3.01 -9.49 28.58
C LEU A 344 2.47 -10.02 29.92
N PRO A 345 2.61 -9.24 31.02
CA PRO A 345 2.08 -9.63 32.30
C PRO A 345 0.55 -9.56 32.32
N ASN A 346 -0.06 -10.45 33.10
CA ASN A 346 -1.48 -10.36 33.42
C ASN A 346 -1.70 -9.21 34.40
N THR A 347 -2.41 -8.18 33.95
CA THR A 347 -2.77 -7.00 34.73
C THR A 347 -4.11 -7.13 35.45
N GLY A 348 -4.83 -8.24 35.26
CA GLY A 348 -6.10 -8.55 35.90
C GLY A 348 -7.32 -7.85 35.29
N ASN A 349 -7.12 -6.85 34.42
CA ASN A 349 -8.20 -6.11 33.76
C ASN A 349 -7.72 -5.52 32.41
N TRP A 350 -8.58 -5.55 31.39
CA TRP A 350 -8.32 -5.02 30.05
C TRP A 350 -7.97 -3.53 29.99
N GLN A 351 -8.39 -2.75 30.99
CA GLN A 351 -8.15 -1.31 31.08
C GLN A 351 -7.20 -0.94 32.24
N GLN A 352 -6.54 -1.93 32.85
CA GLN A 352 -5.47 -1.73 33.82
C GLN A 352 -4.12 -1.98 33.16
N TYR A 353 -3.32 -0.92 33.00
CA TYR A 353 -2.11 -0.96 32.20
C TYR A 353 -0.83 -1.01 33.04
N THR A 354 0.18 -1.66 32.49
CA THR A 354 1.55 -1.68 33.02
C THR A 354 2.56 -1.50 31.88
N ASP A 355 3.77 -1.14 32.26
CA ASP A 355 4.87 -0.89 31.34
C ASP A 355 5.69 -2.17 31.16
N VAL A 356 5.97 -2.52 29.90
CA VAL A 356 6.84 -3.63 29.53
C VAL A 356 8.05 -3.05 28.79
N VAL A 357 9.23 -3.27 29.35
CA VAL A 357 10.49 -2.72 28.83
C VAL A 357 11.15 -3.72 27.88
N ILE A 358 11.55 -3.24 26.70
CA ILE A 358 12.36 -3.96 25.72
C ILE A 358 13.69 -3.20 25.61
N PRO A 359 14.72 -3.63 26.35
CA PRO A 359 15.95 -2.87 26.41
C PRO A 359 16.86 -3.16 25.20
N ASN A 360 17.87 -2.31 25.04
CA ASN A 360 19.01 -2.54 24.16
C ASN A 360 18.71 -2.61 22.64
N VAL A 361 17.71 -1.86 22.16
CA VAL A 361 17.40 -1.78 20.72
C VAL A 361 18.30 -0.74 20.06
N SER A 362 19.17 -1.17 19.15
CA SER A 362 20.05 -0.26 18.39
C SER A 362 19.28 0.40 17.26
N LEU A 363 19.27 1.73 17.22
CA LEU A 363 18.72 2.52 16.13
C LEU A 363 19.78 3.48 15.58
N SER A 364 19.84 3.65 14.25
CA SER A 364 20.59 4.73 13.63
C SER A 364 19.75 6.01 13.57
N GLN A 365 20.41 7.16 13.44
CA GLN A 365 19.73 8.40 13.09
C GLN A 365 19.11 8.27 11.70
N GLY A 366 17.88 8.77 11.55
CA GLY A 366 17.14 8.73 10.29
C GLY A 366 15.80 8.00 10.40
N LYS A 367 15.20 7.72 9.25
CA LYS A 367 13.90 7.04 9.16
C LYS A 367 14.03 5.55 9.42
N HIS A 368 13.15 5.02 10.27
CA HIS A 368 13.03 3.60 10.58
C HIS A 368 11.56 3.16 10.61
N LYS A 369 11.32 1.90 10.24
CA LYS A 369 10.02 1.24 10.40
C LYS A 369 10.03 0.35 11.63
N ILE A 370 9.21 0.69 12.60
CA ILE A 370 8.99 -0.09 13.82
C ILE A 370 7.75 -0.95 13.62
N ARG A 371 7.83 -2.25 13.82
CA ARG A 371 6.66 -3.14 13.75
C ARG A 371 6.49 -3.94 15.04
N LEU A 372 5.27 -3.94 15.55
CA LEU A 372 4.84 -4.77 16.67
C LEU A 372 4.03 -5.94 16.12
N ASN A 373 4.53 -7.15 16.30
CA ASN A 373 3.92 -8.37 15.79
C ASN A 373 3.34 -9.19 16.94
N VAL A 374 2.05 -9.47 16.91
CA VAL A 374 1.35 -10.24 17.94
C VAL A 374 1.66 -11.72 17.75
N ILE A 375 2.32 -12.34 18.73
CA ILE A 375 2.66 -13.76 18.70
C ILE A 375 1.56 -14.59 19.35
N LYS A 376 1.08 -14.16 20.52
CA LYS A 376 -0.05 -14.75 21.21
C LYS A 376 -1.09 -13.68 21.52
N PRO A 377 -2.39 -13.99 21.33
CA PRO A 377 -3.46 -13.01 21.30
C PRO A 377 -3.77 -12.42 22.69
N GLY A 378 -4.72 -11.49 22.72
CA GLY A 378 -5.37 -11.03 23.95
C GLY A 378 -4.59 -9.97 24.73
N MET A 379 -4.22 -8.88 24.08
CA MET A 379 -3.67 -7.69 24.74
C MET A 379 -4.43 -6.43 24.33
N ASN A 380 -4.39 -5.43 25.21
CA ASN A 380 -4.60 -4.03 24.85
C ASN A 380 -3.25 -3.32 24.85
N LEU A 381 -2.96 -2.55 23.80
CA LEU A 381 -1.78 -1.70 23.67
C LEU A 381 -2.25 -0.24 23.60
N ASN A 382 -1.86 0.57 24.58
CA ASN A 382 -2.21 1.99 24.63
C ASN A 382 -1.21 2.80 23.79
N TYR A 383 0.07 2.74 24.14
CA TYR A 383 1.14 3.42 23.42
C TYR A 383 2.45 2.66 23.60
N TRP A 384 3.45 3.07 22.84
CA TRP A 384 4.83 2.73 23.10
C TRP A 384 5.71 3.98 23.11
N SER A 385 6.88 3.89 23.73
CA SER A 385 7.87 4.95 23.68
C SER A 385 9.25 4.36 23.53
N ALA A 386 10.19 5.14 23.01
CA ALA A 386 11.59 4.77 22.99
C ALA A 386 12.41 5.92 23.57
N SER A 387 13.31 5.58 24.50
CA SER A 387 14.21 6.52 25.14
C SER A 387 15.65 6.03 25.00
N LEU A 388 16.61 6.94 24.88
CA LEU A 388 18.02 6.55 24.86
C LEU A 388 18.36 5.85 26.18
N ALA A 389 18.96 4.67 26.09
CA ALA A 389 19.43 3.95 27.26
C ALA A 389 20.46 4.82 27.99
N ASN A 390 20.20 5.13 29.26
CA ASN A 390 21.10 5.95 30.06
C ASN A 390 22.43 5.23 30.24
N SER A 391 23.54 5.88 29.85
CA SER A 391 24.91 5.37 30.04
C SER A 391 25.36 5.31 31.51
N ASN A 392 24.45 5.43 32.47
CA ASN A 392 24.72 5.45 33.90
C ASN A 392 24.13 4.23 34.60
N SER A 393 24.79 3.09 34.47
CA SER A 393 24.70 2.00 35.45
C SER A 393 26.07 1.34 35.64
N SER A 394 27.01 2.12 36.17
CA SER A 394 28.13 1.60 36.95
C SER A 394 28.35 2.49 38.15
N LYS A 395 27.60 2.22 39.21
CA LYS A 395 27.99 2.33 40.62
C LYS A 395 26.87 1.70 41.47
N VAL A 396 26.88 0.38 41.57
CA VAL A 396 26.15 -0.32 42.63
C VAL A 396 27.01 -0.26 43.89
N ASN A 397 26.57 0.51 44.88
CA ASN A 397 27.05 0.35 46.25
C ASN A 397 26.52 -1.00 46.78
N SER A 398 27.44 -1.83 47.25
CA SER A 398 27.17 -3.05 47.98
C SER A 398 26.37 -2.74 49.25
N ASN A 399 25.19 -3.33 49.37
CA ASN A 399 24.76 -4.10 50.54
C ASN A 399 23.26 -4.39 50.45
N GLN A 400 22.90 -5.53 49.86
CA GLN A 400 21.93 -6.44 50.46
C GLN A 400 21.91 -7.76 49.69
N THR A 401 22.20 -8.80 50.45
CA THR A 401 22.19 -10.21 50.10
C THR A 401 20.82 -10.64 49.58
N SER A 402 20.78 -11.14 48.35
CA SER A 402 19.81 -12.15 47.91
C SER A 402 20.42 -12.90 46.73
N THR A 403 20.56 -14.20 46.91
CA THR A 403 21.12 -15.14 45.95
C THR A 403 20.27 -15.17 44.68
N VAL A 404 20.74 -14.50 43.63
CA VAL A 404 20.29 -14.72 42.25
C VAL A 404 21.50 -15.21 41.47
N THR A 405 21.45 -16.46 41.04
CA THR A 405 22.39 -17.04 40.08
C THR A 405 22.17 -16.34 38.72
N THR A 406 22.79 -15.18 38.51
CA THR A 406 22.86 -14.54 37.19
C THR A 406 23.93 -15.25 36.36
N GLY A 407 23.49 -16.25 35.58
CA GLY A 407 24.26 -16.67 34.42
C GLY A 407 24.20 -15.56 33.37
N ASN A 408 25.23 -14.71 33.30
CA ASN A 408 25.50 -13.89 32.12
C ASN A 408 25.89 -14.83 30.96
N GLU A 409 24.88 -15.41 30.32
CA GLU A 409 25.05 -16.31 29.19
C GLU A 409 25.54 -15.54 27.97
N PHE A 410 26.61 -16.02 27.35
CA PHE A 410 27.17 -15.44 26.13
C PHE A 410 26.32 -15.83 24.93
N LYS A 411 25.74 -14.84 24.25
CA LYS A 411 24.83 -15.07 23.11
C LYS A 411 25.39 -14.48 21.82
N VAL A 412 25.08 -15.09 20.68
CA VAL A 412 25.42 -14.59 19.34
C VAL A 412 24.13 -14.50 18.52
N TYR A 413 23.78 -13.30 18.04
CA TYR A 413 22.56 -13.07 17.26
C TYR A 413 22.74 -12.03 16.14
N PRO A 414 22.01 -12.12 15.02
CA PRO A 414 21.13 -13.23 14.66
C PRO A 414 21.93 -14.50 14.33
N ASN A 415 21.38 -15.66 14.66
CA ASN A 415 21.94 -16.95 14.29
C ASN A 415 20.78 -17.92 14.02
N PRO A 416 20.42 -18.21 12.76
CA PRO A 416 21.19 -17.93 11.53
C PRO A 416 21.31 -16.45 11.13
N THR A 417 22.30 -16.10 10.30
CA THR A 417 22.54 -14.73 9.78
C THR A 417 22.67 -14.68 8.25
N SER A 418 22.25 -13.56 7.66
CA SER A 418 22.47 -13.23 6.25
C SER A 418 23.72 -12.36 6.00
N SER A 419 24.33 -11.81 7.04
CA SER A 419 25.50 -10.93 6.93
C SER A 419 26.27 -10.83 8.23
N ILE A 420 25.74 -10.09 9.21
CA ILE A 420 26.45 -9.72 10.44
C ILE A 420 25.88 -10.51 11.61
N VAL A 421 26.73 -10.86 12.57
CA VAL A 421 26.32 -11.32 13.91
C VAL A 421 26.84 -10.40 15.00
N THR A 422 26.06 -10.26 16.05
CA THR A 422 26.35 -9.49 17.26
C THR A 422 26.64 -10.43 18.42
N LEU A 423 27.66 -10.12 19.20
CA LEU A 423 28.12 -10.84 20.36
C LEU A 423 27.60 -10.13 21.61
N GLN A 424 26.84 -10.83 22.45
CA GLN A 424 26.30 -10.32 23.69
C GLN A 424 27.01 -10.97 24.88
N GLY A 425 27.65 -10.12 25.68
CA GLY A 425 28.52 -10.48 26.80
C GLY A 425 29.81 -9.65 26.76
N ASN A 426 30.62 -9.72 27.81
CA ASN A 426 31.96 -9.11 27.78
C ASN A 426 32.81 -9.84 26.73
N THR A 427 33.24 -9.13 25.68
CA THR A 427 34.12 -9.66 24.64
C THR A 427 35.48 -8.96 24.73
N SER A 428 36.53 -9.74 24.99
CA SER A 428 37.91 -9.24 25.07
C SER A 428 38.58 -9.26 23.68
N HIS A 429 38.38 -10.35 22.96
CA HIS A 429 38.89 -10.66 21.62
C HIS A 429 38.15 -11.89 21.05
N TRP A 430 37.71 -11.83 19.81
CA TRP A 430 37.01 -12.94 19.14
C TRP A 430 37.78 -13.44 17.93
N ARG A 431 37.58 -14.72 17.61
CA ARG A 431 38.07 -15.39 16.38
C ARG A 431 36.93 -16.09 15.66
N LEU A 432 36.78 -15.81 14.38
CA LEU A 432 35.90 -16.53 13.46
C LEU A 432 36.71 -17.65 12.77
N GLN A 433 36.22 -18.88 12.86
CA GLN A 433 36.82 -20.05 12.24
C GLN A 433 35.83 -20.76 11.30
N ASN A 434 36.35 -21.43 10.28
CA ASN A 434 35.56 -22.41 9.54
C ASN A 434 35.46 -23.75 10.31
N ILE A 435 34.67 -24.69 9.81
CA ILE A 435 34.49 -26.01 10.42
C ILE A 435 35.76 -26.88 10.49
N LYS A 436 36.82 -26.54 9.73
CA LYS A 436 38.12 -27.21 9.78
C LYS A 436 39.05 -26.61 10.84
N GLY A 437 38.63 -25.55 11.52
CA GLY A 437 39.39 -24.85 12.56
C GLY A 437 40.36 -23.78 12.03
N GLU A 438 40.33 -23.48 10.73
CA GLU A 438 41.13 -22.40 10.14
C GLU A 438 40.54 -21.05 10.56
N ILE A 439 41.39 -20.12 11.02
CA ILE A 439 40.97 -18.78 11.40
C ILE A 439 40.73 -17.97 10.13
N LEU A 440 39.50 -17.47 9.98
CA LEU A 440 39.08 -16.63 8.86
C LEU A 440 39.24 -15.14 9.18
N SER A 441 38.93 -14.76 10.42
CA SER A 441 39.02 -13.38 10.90
C SER A 441 39.14 -13.36 12.42
N GLU A 442 39.74 -12.30 12.97
CA GLU A 442 39.79 -12.05 14.40
C GLU A 442 39.73 -10.55 14.70
N GLY A 443 39.21 -10.18 15.87
CA GLY A 443 38.93 -8.78 16.16
C GLY A 443 38.58 -8.51 17.61
N LYS A 444 38.25 -7.25 17.89
CA LYS A 444 37.72 -6.78 19.16
C LYS A 444 36.43 -6.02 18.90
N GLY A 445 35.49 -6.08 19.84
CA GLY A 445 34.16 -5.49 19.70
C GLY A 445 33.07 -6.54 19.51
N ASN A 446 31.84 -6.06 19.34
CA ASN A 446 30.65 -6.91 19.51
C ASN A 446 30.00 -7.33 18.20
N THR A 447 30.62 -7.08 17.04
CA THR A 447 30.06 -7.47 15.74
C THR A 447 31.08 -8.22 14.90
N ILE A 448 30.59 -9.19 14.14
CA ILE A 448 31.37 -9.97 13.16
C ILE A 448 30.60 -9.94 11.85
N ASP A 449 31.24 -9.47 10.79
CA ASP A 449 30.68 -9.46 9.45
C ASP A 449 31.05 -10.75 8.70
N LEU A 450 30.02 -11.50 8.27
CA LEU A 450 30.13 -12.70 7.45
C LEU A 450 29.64 -12.49 6.02
N SER A 451 29.38 -11.25 5.58
CA SER A 451 28.84 -10.95 4.24
C SER A 451 29.71 -11.46 3.10
N LEU A 452 31.03 -11.51 3.32
CA LEU A 452 32.01 -11.95 2.32
C LEU A 452 32.28 -13.46 2.35
N TYR A 453 31.73 -14.19 3.33
CA TYR A 453 31.94 -15.63 3.42
C TYR A 453 30.76 -16.43 2.85
N PRO A 454 31.01 -17.60 2.23
CA PRO A 454 29.95 -18.44 1.68
C PRO A 454 28.92 -18.88 2.73
N LYS A 455 27.73 -19.28 2.27
CA LYS A 455 26.72 -19.93 3.12
C LYS A 455 27.32 -21.19 3.77
N GLY A 456 27.05 -21.40 5.05
CA GLY A 456 27.63 -22.52 5.80
C GLY A 456 27.77 -22.28 7.30
N TYR A 457 28.48 -23.20 7.96
CA TYR A 457 28.68 -23.15 9.40
C TYR A 457 30.03 -22.50 9.75
N TYR A 458 29.99 -21.65 10.76
CA TYR A 458 31.15 -20.96 11.30
C TYR A 458 31.21 -21.15 12.81
N ILE A 459 32.41 -21.01 13.37
CA ILE A 459 32.66 -21.14 14.79
C ILE A 459 33.27 -19.82 15.28
N ILE A 460 32.63 -19.19 16.26
CA ILE A 460 33.16 -18.01 16.94
C ILE A 460 33.74 -18.47 18.27
N LYS A 461 35.01 -18.15 18.51
CA LYS A 461 35.70 -18.37 19.79
C LYS A 461 35.99 -17.05 20.47
N ILE A 462 35.63 -16.96 21.75
CA ILE A 462 35.91 -15.80 22.62
C ILE A 462 36.34 -16.35 23.97
N ASP A 463 37.57 -16.05 24.39
CA ASP A 463 38.20 -16.65 25.56
C ASP A 463 38.02 -18.20 25.55
N ASP A 464 37.36 -18.78 26.56
CA ASP A 464 37.09 -20.22 26.67
C ASP A 464 35.76 -20.66 26.02
N ARG A 465 35.03 -19.74 25.39
CA ARG A 465 33.68 -19.96 24.85
C ARG A 465 33.71 -20.21 23.36
N THR A 466 32.86 -21.14 22.90
CA THR A 466 32.72 -21.49 21.49
C THR A 466 31.25 -21.47 21.09
N VAL A 467 30.90 -20.73 20.05
CA VAL A 467 29.53 -20.63 19.53
C VAL A 467 29.50 -20.96 18.04
N LYS A 468 28.60 -21.85 17.64
CA LYS A 468 28.32 -22.17 16.24
C LYS A 468 27.40 -21.11 15.65
N VAL A 469 27.76 -20.56 14.50
CA VAL A 469 26.92 -19.65 13.71
C VAL A 469 26.58 -20.26 12.36
N VAL A 470 25.33 -20.08 11.93
CA VAL A 470 24.83 -20.50 10.63
C VAL A 470 24.73 -19.27 9.72
N LYS A 471 25.38 -19.29 8.56
CA LYS A 471 25.25 -18.29 7.50
C LYS A 471 24.32 -18.83 6.42
N GLU A 472 23.18 -18.17 6.23
CA GLU A 472 22.18 -18.50 5.20
C GLU A 472 22.34 -17.77 3.88
#